data_AF-A0A5C7WSR6-F1
#
_entry.id   AF-A0A5C7WSR6-F1
#
_cell.length_a   1.000
_cell.length_b   1.000
_cell.length_c   1.000
_cell.angle_alpha   90.00
_cell.angle_beta   90.00
_cell.angle_gamma   90.00
#
_symmetry.space_group_name_H-M   'P 1'
#
loop_
_entity.id
_entity.type
_entity.pdbx_description
1 polymer ?
#
loop_
_entity_poly.entity_id
_entity_poly.type
_entity_poly.pdbx_seq_one_letter_code
_entity_poly.pdbx_strand_id
1 'polypeptide(L)'
;VGAVVAVLAGLADLRAAIGFSSFAVLIYYAVANAAAWTLGHRLVPATGLAGCLLIAVFLPASSVLTGVAVLAAGAAGYAALRLR
;
A
#
# COMPACT_ATOMS: atom_id res chain seq x y z
N VAL A 1 -20.96 -15.11 2.00
CA VAL A 1 -19.63 -14.57 1.61
C VAL A 1 -18.84 -15.56 0.75
N GLY A 2 -18.58 -16.79 1.20
CA GLY A 2 -17.79 -17.77 0.42
C GLY A 2 -18.30 -18.02 -1.01
N ALA A 3 -19.61 -18.19 -1.20
CA ALA A 3 -20.21 -18.33 -2.54
C ALA A 3 -19.98 -17.11 -3.44
N VAL A 4 -20.05 -15.90 -2.88
CA VAL A 4 -19.77 -14.65 -3.61
C VAL A 4 -18.30 -14.59 -4.03
N VAL A 5 -17.38 -14.94 -3.12
CA VAL A 5 -15.95 -15.01 -3.42
C VAL A 5 -15.65 -16.05 -4.51
N ALA A 6 -16.31 -17.21 -4.48
CA ALA A 6 -16.15 -18.25 -5.51
C ALA A 6 -16.63 -17.78 -6.89
N VAL A 7 -17.80 -17.14 -6.97
CA VAL A 7 -18.31 -16.54 -8.21
C VAL A 7 -17.35 -15.46 -8.73
N LEU A 8 -16.90 -14.56 -7.86
CA LEU A 8 -15.95 -13.51 -8.25
C LEU A 8 -14.61 -14.10 -8.66
N ALA A 9 -14.10 -15.15 -8.01
CA ALA A 9 -12.86 -15.82 -8.42
C ALA A 9 -12.98 -16.46 -9.81
N GLY A 10 -14.18 -16.89 -10.21
CA GLY A 10 -14.45 -17.41 -11.55
C GLY A 10 -14.64 -16.34 -12.63
N LEU A 11 -14.95 -15.09 -12.25
CA LEU A 11 -15.32 -14.02 -13.18
C LEU A 11 -14.36 -12.81 -13.17
N ALA A 12 -13.56 -12.64 -12.12
CA ALA A 12 -12.74 -11.47 -11.88
C ALA A 12 -11.37 -11.85 -11.30
N ASP A 13 -10.38 -10.98 -11.51
CA ASP A 13 -9.03 -11.18 -11.00
C ASP A 13 -8.91 -10.78 -9.52
N LEU A 14 -9.37 -11.68 -8.65
CA LEU A 14 -9.26 -11.53 -7.19
C LEU A 14 -7.82 -11.44 -6.72
N ARG A 15 -6.89 -12.11 -7.41
CA ARG A 15 -5.49 -12.13 -7.02
C ARG A 15 -4.87 -10.74 -7.17
N ALA A 16 -5.12 -10.08 -8.30
CA ALA A 16 -4.67 -8.70 -8.52
C ALA A 16 -5.32 -7.72 -7.53
N ALA A 17 -6.63 -7.88 -7.28
CA ALA A 17 -7.37 -7.02 -6.34
C ALA A 17 -6.87 -7.14 -4.89
N ILE A 18 -6.65 -8.36 -4.41
CA ILE A 18 -6.10 -8.63 -3.07
C ILE A 18 -4.67 -8.10 -2.97
N GLY A 19 -3.85 -8.27 -4.02
CA GLY A 19 -2.50 -7.74 -4.05
C GLY A 19 -2.48 -6.21 -3.97
N PHE A 20 -3.33 -5.53 -4.75
CA PHE A 20 -3.43 -4.06 -4.72
C PHE A 20 -3.90 -3.56 -3.34
N SER A 21 -4.94 -4.18 -2.77
CA SER A 21 -5.42 -3.84 -1.43
C SER A 21 -4.33 -4.03 -0.37
N SER A 22 -3.61 -5.15 -0.42
CA SER A 22 -2.51 -5.46 0.51
C SER A 22 -1.37 -4.44 0.38
N PHE A 23 -1.00 -4.04 -0.84
CA PHE A 23 0.00 -3.00 -1.07
C PHE A 23 -0.43 -1.67 -0.44
N ALA A 24 -1.67 -1.23 -0.67
CA ALA A 24 -2.18 0.02 -0.10
C ALA A 24 -2.14 0.00 1.45
N VAL A 25 -2.52 -1.11 2.08
CA VAL A 25 -2.47 -1.28 3.53
C VAL A 25 -1.03 -1.24 4.06
N LEU A 26 -0.08 -1.88 3.39
CA LEU A 26 1.35 -1.83 3.77
C LEU A 26 1.91 -0.41 3.68
N ILE A 27 1.54 0.36 2.65
CA ILE A 27 1.94 1.76 2.53
C ILE A 27 1.31 2.62 3.63
N TYR A 28 0.04 2.42 3.95
CA TYR A 28 -0.61 3.09 5.08
C TYR A 28 0.15 2.85 6.38
N TYR A 29 0.50 1.59 6.67
CA TYR A 29 1.29 1.27 7.87
C TYR A 29 2.72 1.81 7.79
N ALA A 30 3.35 1.83 6.62
CA ALA A 30 4.65 2.47 6.45
C ALA A 30 4.59 3.96 6.84
N VAL A 31 3.56 4.69 6.39
CA VAL A 31 3.35 6.10 6.76
C VAL A 31 3.07 6.24 8.25
N ALA A 32 2.25 5.38 8.84
CA ALA A 32 1.97 5.41 10.28
C ALA A 32 3.24 5.19 11.12
N ASN A 33 4.10 4.25 10.72
CA ASN A 33 5.40 4.01 11.37
C ASN A 33 6.35 5.20 11.18
N ALA A 34 6.40 5.79 9.98
CA ALA A 34 7.19 6.99 9.74
C ALA A 34 6.72 8.18 10.62
N ALA A 35 5.41 8.34 10.81
CA ALA A 35 4.84 9.35 11.70
C ALA A 35 5.14 9.06 13.19
N ALA A 36 5.11 7.81 13.63
CA ALA A 36 5.50 7.45 14.99
C ALA A 36 6.99 7.73 15.26
N TRP A 37 7.85 7.62 14.25
CA TRP A 37 9.26 7.98 14.35
C TRP A 37 9.45 9.46 14.69
N THR A 38 8.69 10.36 14.05
CA THR A 38 8.81 11.81 14.30
C THR A 38 8.35 12.22 15.70
N LEU A 39 7.55 11.36 16.37
CA LEU A 39 7.09 11.54 17.75
C LEU A 39 8.08 11.01 18.80
N GLY A 40 9.25 10.50 18.40
CA GLY A 40 10.33 10.10 19.31
C GLY A 40 10.41 8.60 19.61
N HIS A 41 9.48 7.78 19.08
CA HIS A 41 9.60 6.32 19.12
C HIS A 41 10.63 5.87 18.08
N ARG A 42 11.58 4.98 18.43
CA ARG A 42 12.69 4.63 17.52
C ARG A 42 12.67 3.19 17.02
N LEU A 43 12.73 2.21 17.93
CA LEU A 43 12.92 0.81 17.53
C LEU A 43 11.70 0.23 16.81
N VAL A 44 10.52 0.31 17.43
CA VAL A 44 9.30 -0.28 16.86
C VAL A 44 8.95 0.33 15.49
N PRO A 45 8.92 1.68 15.33
CA PRO A 45 8.57 2.26 14.04
C PRO A 45 9.64 2.01 12.97
N ALA A 46 10.92 1.92 13.33
CA ALA A 46 11.97 1.53 12.39
C ALA A 46 11.73 0.15 11.80
N THR A 47 11.50 -0.83 12.68
CA THR A 47 11.28 -2.22 12.27
C THR A 47 9.97 -2.38 11.49
N GLY A 48 8.92 -1.67 11.90
CA GLY A 48 7.63 -1.68 11.21
C GLY A 48 7.72 -1.07 9.82
N LEU A 49 8.38 0.09 9.68
CA LEU A 49 8.61 0.73 8.38
C LEU A 49 9.40 -0.18 7.43
N ALA A 50 10.53 -0.73 7.90
CA ALA A 50 11.36 -1.63 7.11
C ALA A 50 10.59 -2.89 6.67
N GLY A 51 9.85 -3.52 7.58
CA GLY A 51 9.03 -4.69 7.29
C GLY A 51 7.92 -4.41 6.28
N CYS A 52 7.20 -3.29 6.43
CA CYS A 52 6.14 -2.91 5.51
C CYS A 52 6.68 -2.70 4.08
N LEU A 53 7.80 -1.97 3.94
CA LEU A 53 8.41 -1.71 2.65
C LEU A 53 8.98 -2.99 2.02
N LEU A 54 9.66 -3.82 2.82
CA LEU A 54 10.18 -5.11 2.35
C LEU A 54 9.05 -5.97 1.78
N ILE A 55 8.00 -6.22 2.56
CA ILE A 55 6.87 -7.04 2.14
C ILE A 55 6.18 -6.41 0.91
N ALA A 56 6.01 -5.09 0.88
CA ALA A 56 5.37 -4.40 -0.24
C ALA A 56 6.11 -4.62 -1.57
N VAL A 57 7.45 -4.70 -1.56
CA VAL A 57 8.26 -4.98 -2.76
C VAL A 57 8.17 -6.45 -3.20
N PHE A 58 7.90 -7.38 -2.27
CA PHE A 58 7.71 -8.80 -2.56
C PHE A 58 6.31 -9.16 -3.08
N LEU A 59 5.37 -8.20 -3.14
CA LEU A 59 4.04 -8.43 -3.71
C LEU A 59 4.08 -8.63 -5.24
N PRO A 60 2.98 -9.13 -5.85
CA PRO A 60 2.87 -9.24 -7.31
C PRO A 60 3.21 -7.92 -8.01
N ALA A 61 4.09 -7.97 -9.02
CA ALA A 61 4.61 -6.79 -9.69
C ALA A 61 3.50 -5.87 -10.26
N SER A 62 2.41 -6.46 -10.75
CA SER A 62 1.24 -5.70 -11.23
C SER A 62 0.63 -4.83 -10.12
N SER A 63 0.45 -5.38 -8.91
CA SER A 63 -0.07 -4.65 -7.75
C SER A 63 0.90 -3.56 -7.28
N VAL A 64 2.21 -3.82 -7.29
CA VAL A 64 3.22 -2.84 -6.90
C VAL A 64 3.26 -1.67 -7.89
N LEU A 65 3.35 -1.96 -9.18
CA LEU A 65 3.42 -0.93 -10.23
C LEU A 65 2.17 -0.05 -10.25
N THR A 66 0.98 -0.65 -10.20
CA THR A 66 -0.29 0.09 -10.16
C THR A 66 -0.40 0.92 -8.88
N GLY A 67 -0.05 0.34 -7.72
CA GLY A 67 -0.04 1.05 -6.45
C GLY A 67 0.91 2.24 -6.43
N VAL A 68 2.14 2.08 -6.90
CA VAL A 68 3.14 3.17 -7.02
C VAL A 68 2.65 4.25 -7.97
N ALA A 69 2.06 3.89 -9.11
CA ALA A 69 1.53 4.85 -10.07
C ALA A 69 0.40 5.70 -9.46
N VAL A 70 -0.53 5.07 -8.73
CA VAL A 70 -1.62 5.77 -8.03
C VAL A 70 -1.08 6.69 -6.94
N LEU A 71 -0.11 6.24 -6.15
CA LEU A 71 0.54 7.07 -5.12
C LEU A 71 1.26 8.27 -5.73
N ALA A 72 2.00 8.07 -6.82
CA ALA A 72 2.69 9.14 -7.52
C ALA A 72 1.70 10.17 -8.09
N ALA A 73 0.59 9.72 -8.69
CA ALA A 73 -0.47 10.60 -9.18
C ALA A 73 -1.11 11.41 -8.04
N GLY A 74 -1.41 10.77 -6.90
CA GLY A 74 -1.93 11.45 -5.72
C GLY A 74 -0.96 12.49 -5.15
N ALA A 75 0.32 12.14 -5.03
CA ALA A 75 1.37 13.04 -4.56
C ALA A 75 1.56 14.23 -5.51
N ALA A 76 1.55 14.00 -6.82
CA ALA A 76 1.64 15.05 -7.83
C ALA A 76 0.41 15.98 -7.79
N GLY A 77 -0.80 15.42 -7.65
CA GLY A 77 -2.03 16.19 -7.47
C GLY A 77 -1.99 17.05 -6.21
N TYR A 78 -1.56 16.49 -5.08
CA TYR A 78 -1.37 17.23 -3.83
C TYR A 78 -0.35 18.36 -3.99
N ALA A 79 0.80 18.09 -4.59
CA ALA A 79 1.83 19.11 -4.84
C ALA A 79 1.31 20.22 -5.77
N ALA A 80 0.59 19.89 -6.84
CA ALA A 80 0.01 20.85 -7.75
C ALA A 80 -1.04 21.74 -7.06
N LEU A 81 -1.84 21.18 -6.15
CA LEU A 81 -2.80 21.94 -5.34
C LEU A 81 -2.11 22.83 -4.29
N ARG A 82 -0.99 22.38 -3.72
CA ARG A 82 -0.23 23.14 -2.72
C ARG A 82 0.57 24.30 -3.31
N LEU A 83 0.90 24.23 -4.60
CA LEU A 83 1.62 25.28 -5.33
C LEU A 83 0.71 26.34 -5.96
N ARG A 84 -0.61 26.14 -5.89
CA ARG A 84 -1.63 27.13 -6.27
C ARG A 84 -2.03 27.98 -5.07
#